data_AF-A0A350CEY5-F1
#
_entry.id   AF-A0A350CEY5-F1
#
_cell.length_a   1.000
_cell.length_b   1.000
_cell.length_c   1.000
_cell.angle_alpha   90.00
_cell.angle_beta   90.00
_cell.angle_gamma   90.00
#
_symmetry.space_group_name_H-M   'P 1'
#
loop_
_entity.id
_entity.type
_entity.pdbx_description
1 polymer ?
#
loop_
_entity_poly.entity_id
_entity_poly.type
_entity_poly.pdbx_seq_one_letter_code
_entity_poly.pdbx_strand_id
1 'polypeptide(L)'
;KPGGLFCIYNFCPARAADDKPYITWADGESPFSKEQFEAAGFEVLEFDVVDDQPARELGHLLGWDAEGGMQLQTDLFAWYSIVRKRPSVP
;
A
#
# COMPACT_ATOMS: atom_id res chain seq x y z
N LYS A 1 15.21 22.91 -2.61
CA LYS A 1 15.38 21.44 -2.51
C LYS A 1 14.76 20.78 -3.75
N PRO A 2 15.36 19.72 -4.31
CA PRO A 2 15.01 19.17 -5.63
C PRO A 2 13.61 18.51 -5.72
N GLY A 3 12.89 18.34 -4.61
CA GLY A 3 11.62 17.59 -4.60
C GLY A 3 11.85 16.08 -4.67
N GLY A 4 10.81 15.31 -5.00
CA GLY A 4 10.88 13.86 -5.14
C GLY A 4 9.53 13.15 -5.09
N LEU A 5 9.54 11.84 -5.35
CA LEU A 5 8.40 10.96 -5.13
C LEU A 5 8.48 10.34 -3.74
N PHE A 6 7.34 10.21 -3.08
CA PHE A 6 7.16 9.45 -1.86
C PHE A 6 6.09 8.39 -2.12
N CYS A 7 6.43 7.14 -1.87
CA CYS A 7 5.56 5.99 -2.06
C CYS A 7 5.34 5.31 -0.72
N ILE A 8 4.08 5.06 -0.37
CA ILE A 8 3.70 4.08 0.65
C ILE A 8 3.20 2.87 -0.13
N TYR A 9 3.80 1.70 0.13
CA TYR A 9 3.40 0.44 -0.47
C TYR A 9 3.19 -0.56 0.67
N ASN A 10 1.94 -0.95 0.89
CA ASN A 10 1.53 -1.77 2.02
C ASN A 10 1.14 -3.17 1.54
N PHE A 11 1.66 -4.20 2.20
CA PHE A 11 1.11 -5.55 2.14
C PHE A 11 0.20 -5.79 3.34
N CYS A 12 -0.95 -6.42 3.11
CA CYS A 12 -1.89 -6.78 4.17
C CYS A 12 -2.59 -8.12 3.90
N PRO A 13 -3.03 -8.85 4.94
CA PRO A 13 -3.91 -10.00 4.79
C PRO A 13 -5.35 -9.57 4.47
N ALA A 14 -6.22 -10.56 4.29
CA ALA A 14 -7.65 -10.32 4.18
C ALA A 14 -8.18 -9.58 5.42
N ARG A 15 -9.10 -8.62 5.19
CA ARG A 15 -9.84 -7.97 6.26
C ARG A 15 -10.68 -8.98 7.03
N ALA A 16 -10.89 -8.71 8.31
CA ALA A 16 -11.83 -9.46 9.12
C ALA A 16 -13.23 -9.41 8.49
N ALA A 17 -13.96 -10.54 8.53
CA ALA A 17 -15.38 -10.53 8.21
C ALA A 17 -16.16 -9.64 9.18
N ASP A 18 -17.32 -9.12 8.77
CA ASP A 18 -18.12 -8.17 9.55
C ASP A 18 -18.51 -8.68 10.95
N ASP A 19 -18.58 -9.99 11.15
CA ASP A 19 -18.90 -10.66 12.42
C ASP A 19 -17.67 -10.97 13.30
N LYS A 20 -16.45 -10.57 12.87
CA LYS A 20 -15.19 -10.85 13.55
C LYS A 20 -14.54 -9.58 14.12
N PRO A 21 -13.66 -9.73 15.13
CA PRO A 21 -12.86 -8.62 15.61
C PRO A 21 -12.05 -7.98 14.48
N TYR A 22 -11.99 -6.66 14.49
CA TYR A 22 -11.16 -5.88 13.58
C TYR A 22 -9.67 -6.22 13.72
N ILE A 23 -8.96 -6.24 12.59
CA ILE A 23 -7.54 -6.59 12.48
C ILE A 23 -6.78 -5.35 11.99
N THR A 24 -6.02 -4.71 12.88
CA THR A 24 -5.31 -3.45 12.58
C THR A 24 -4.30 -3.60 11.44
N TRP A 25 -3.65 -4.75 11.31
CA TRP A 25 -2.67 -5.00 10.24
C TRP A 25 -3.31 -5.48 8.92
N ALA A 26 -4.65 -5.59 8.86
CA ALA A 26 -5.38 -5.88 7.62
C ALA A 26 -5.80 -4.60 6.88
N ASP A 27 -5.53 -3.43 7.44
CA ASP A 27 -5.74 -2.15 6.77
C ASP A 27 -4.54 -1.84 5.87
N GLY A 28 -4.69 -2.16 4.58
CA GLY A 28 -3.67 -1.86 3.57
C GLY A 28 -3.66 -0.41 3.10
N GLU A 29 -4.73 0.35 3.33
CA GLU A 29 -4.84 1.76 2.92
C GLU A 29 -3.76 2.65 3.57
N SER A 30 -3.55 3.82 2.98
CA SER A 30 -2.61 4.82 3.47
C SER A 30 -2.97 5.24 4.91
N PRO A 31 -1.98 5.36 5.81
CA PRO A 31 -2.21 5.88 7.16
C PRO A 31 -2.47 7.39 7.18
N PHE A 32 -2.33 8.07 6.03
CA PHE A 32 -2.59 9.50 5.87
C PHE A 32 -3.66 9.74 4.83
N SER A 33 -4.54 10.71 5.06
CA SER A 33 -5.53 11.15 4.10
C SER A 33 -4.91 11.98 2.96
N LYS A 34 -5.64 12.13 1.85
CA LYS A 34 -5.24 13.04 0.76
C LYS A 34 -5.01 14.45 1.27
N GLU A 35 -5.90 14.93 2.13
CA GLU A 35 -5.86 16.28 2.71
C GLU A 35 -4.62 16.45 3.60
N GLN A 36 -4.21 15.42 4.33
CA GLN A 36 -2.98 15.46 5.13
C GLN A 36 -1.73 15.56 4.24
N PHE A 37 -1.69 14.84 3.12
CA PHE A 37 -0.60 14.97 2.14
C PHE A 37 -0.56 16.37 1.51
N GLU A 38 -1.72 16.87 1.06
CA GLU A 38 -1.85 18.20 0.47
C GLU A 38 -1.47 19.31 1.46
N ALA A 39 -1.90 19.21 2.72
CA ALA A 39 -1.53 20.13 3.78
C ALA A 39 -0.03 20.11 4.10
N ALA A 40 0.63 18.95 3.96
CA ALA A 40 2.09 18.83 4.02
C ALA A 40 2.81 19.36 2.75
N GLY A 41 2.05 19.87 1.78
CA GLY A 41 2.54 20.46 0.54
C GLY A 41 3.05 19.42 -0.44
N PHE A 42 2.50 18.21 -0.42
CA PHE A 42 2.65 17.24 -1.49
C PHE A 42 1.53 17.40 -2.52
N GLU A 43 1.80 16.93 -3.72
CA GLU A 43 0.78 16.68 -4.75
C GLU A 43 0.48 15.19 -4.75
N VAL A 44 -0.79 14.82 -4.56
CA VAL A 44 -1.21 13.42 -4.60
C VAL A 44 -1.30 12.98 -6.06
N LEU A 45 -0.49 11.98 -6.45
CA LEU A 45 -0.52 11.42 -7.81
C LEU A 45 -1.46 10.22 -7.87
N GLU A 46 -1.30 9.30 -6.92
CA GLU A 46 -2.11 8.10 -6.76
C GLU A 46 -2.36 7.88 -5.26
N PHE A 47 -3.56 7.40 -4.90
CA PHE A 47 -3.96 7.27 -3.50
C PHE A 47 -4.85 6.06 -3.32
N ASP A 48 -4.44 5.19 -2.40
CA ASP A 48 -5.11 3.93 -2.05
C ASP A 48 -5.50 3.13 -3.30
N VAL A 49 -4.53 2.93 -4.19
CA VAL A 49 -4.69 2.08 -5.37
C VAL A 49 -4.37 0.64 -5.00
N VAL A 50 -5.25 -0.29 -5.36
CA VAL A 50 -5.06 -1.74 -5.18
C VAL A 50 -4.03 -2.26 -6.19
N ASP A 51 -3.06 -3.02 -5.72
CA ASP A 51 -1.94 -3.56 -6.51
C ASP A 51 -1.66 -5.05 -6.24
N ASP A 52 -2.75 -5.81 -6.09
CA ASP A 52 -2.72 -7.22 -5.76
C ASP A 52 -1.91 -8.08 -6.73
N GLN A 53 -2.02 -7.85 -8.03
CA GLN A 53 -1.39 -8.73 -9.01
C GLN A 53 0.15 -8.66 -8.93
N PRO A 54 0.79 -7.47 -9.03
CA PRO A 54 2.24 -7.39 -8.86
C PRO A 54 2.73 -7.88 -7.51
N ALA A 55 1.96 -7.66 -6.44
CA ALA A 55 2.25 -8.20 -5.11
C ALA A 55 2.31 -9.73 -5.09
N ARG A 56 1.34 -10.40 -5.73
CA ARG A 56 1.29 -11.86 -5.84
C ARG A 56 2.41 -12.39 -6.72
N GLU A 57 2.73 -11.70 -7.82
CA GLU A 57 3.89 -12.04 -8.66
C GLU A 57 5.20 -11.97 -7.87
N LEU A 58 5.39 -10.91 -7.07
CA LEU A 58 6.52 -10.79 -6.15
C LEU A 58 6.54 -11.93 -5.12
N GLY A 59 5.40 -12.20 -4.48
CA GLY A 59 5.29 -13.25 -3.48
C GLY A 59 5.68 -14.62 -4.03
N HIS A 60 5.26 -14.94 -5.26
CA HIS A 60 5.66 -16.15 -5.95
C HIS A 60 7.16 -16.19 -6.24
N LEU A 61 7.73 -15.10 -6.76
CA LEU A 61 9.17 -15.00 -7.04
C LEU A 61 10.05 -15.14 -5.78
N LEU A 62 9.53 -14.70 -4.64
CA LEU A 62 10.19 -14.84 -3.33
C LEU A 62 9.89 -16.18 -2.64
N GLY A 63 9.05 -17.03 -3.24
CA GLY A 63 8.71 -18.36 -2.71
C GLY A 63 7.78 -18.34 -1.50
N TRP A 64 6.97 -17.30 -1.31
CA TRP A 64 6.02 -17.21 -0.20
C TRP A 64 4.88 -18.22 -0.30
N ASP A 65 4.61 -18.74 -1.50
CA ASP A 65 3.65 -19.80 -1.83
C ASP A 65 4.29 -21.19 -1.99
N ALA A 66 5.54 -21.37 -1.53
CA ALA A 66 6.14 -22.71 -1.46
C ALA A 66 5.34 -23.65 -0.53
N GLU A 67 5.68 -24.94 -0.52
CA GLU A 67 4.95 -25.93 0.29
C GLU A 67 4.86 -25.51 1.77
N GLY A 68 3.62 -25.38 2.28
CA GLY A 68 3.33 -24.89 3.63
C GLY A 68 3.34 -23.36 3.80
N GLY A 69 3.51 -22.62 2.71
CA GLY A 69 3.46 -21.16 2.64
C GLY A 69 2.04 -20.60 2.57
N MET A 70 1.94 -19.31 2.23
CA MET A 70 0.68 -18.58 2.15
C MET A 70 -0.03 -18.79 0.81
N GLN A 71 -1.37 -18.66 0.83
CA GLN A 71 -2.18 -18.66 -0.37
C GLN A 71 -2.28 -17.24 -0.91
N LEU A 72 -1.38 -16.88 -1.84
CA LEU A 72 -1.23 -15.50 -2.35
C LEU A 72 -2.54 -14.83 -2.79
N GLN A 73 -3.50 -15.59 -3.32
CA GLN A 73 -4.78 -15.06 -3.79
C GLN A 73 -5.73 -14.62 -2.66
N THR A 74 -5.58 -15.19 -1.46
CA THR A 74 -6.49 -14.95 -0.33
C THR A 74 -5.79 -14.34 0.88
N ASP A 75 -4.47 -14.43 0.92
CA ASP A 75 -3.67 -14.08 2.09
C ASP A 75 -2.77 -12.85 1.83
N LEU A 76 -2.62 -12.44 0.56
CA LEU A 76 -1.80 -11.29 0.17
C LEU A 76 -2.58 -10.30 -0.70
N PHE A 77 -2.73 -9.10 -0.13
CA PHE A 77 -3.26 -7.92 -0.80
C PHE A 77 -2.23 -6.81 -0.71
N ALA A 78 -2.28 -5.90 -1.69
CA ALA A 78 -1.41 -4.74 -1.67
C ALA A 78 -2.12 -3.48 -2.07
N TRP A 79 -1.67 -2.38 -1.47
CA TRP A 79 -2.15 -1.04 -1.73
C TRP A 79 -0.96 -0.12 -1.83
N TYR A 80 -1.09 0.91 -2.66
CA TYR A 80 -0.11 1.97 -2.68
C TYR A 80 -0.70 3.36 -2.80
N SER A 81 0.08 4.32 -2.31
CA SER A 81 -0.14 5.75 -2.46
C SER A 81 1.17 6.40 -2.90
N ILE A 82 1.12 7.19 -3.97
CA ILE A 82 2.26 7.93 -4.51
C ILE A 82 1.94 9.42 -4.47
N VAL A 83 2.82 10.17 -3.80
CA VAL A 83 2.73 11.63 -3.74
C VAL A 83 4.06 12.26 -4.18
N ARG A 84 3.99 13.49 -4.65
CA ARG A 84 5.15 14.24 -5.18
C ARG A 84 5.40 15.49 -4.35
N LYS A 85 6.63 15.66 -3.87
CA LYS A 85 7.12 16.95 -3.43
C LYS A 85 7.67 17.69 -4.64
N ARG A 86 7.04 18.79 -5.03
CA ARG A 86 7.56 19.63 -6.12
C ARG A 86 8.91 20.25 -5.73
N PRO A 87 9.85 20.43 -6.68
CA PRO A 87 11.05 21.20 -6.44
C PRO A 87 10.66 22.59 -5.94
N SER A 88 11.31 23.09 -4.89
CA SER A 88 11.16 24.49 -4.53
C SER A 88 11.96 25.32 -5.54
N VAL A 89 11.30 26.15 -6.33
CA VAL A 89 11.99 27.18 -7.12
C VAL A 89 12.65 28.15 -6.12
N PRO A 90 13.93 28.53 -6.30
CA PRO A 90 14.55 29.58 -5.50
C PRO A 90 13.77 30.90 -5.57
#